data_AF-A0A1I0M2Z4-F1
#
_entry.id   AF-A0A1I0M2Z4-F1
#
_cell.length_a   1.000
_cell.length_b   1.000
_cell.length_c   1.000
_cell.angle_alpha   90.00
_cell.angle_beta   90.00
_cell.angle_gamma   90.00
#
_symmetry.space_group_name_H-M   'P 1'
#
loop_
_entity.id
_entity.type
_entity.pdbx_description
1 polymer ?
#
loop_
_entity_poly.entity_id
_entity_poly.type
_entity_poly.pdbx_seq_one_letter_code
_entity_poly.pdbx_strand_id
1 'polypeptide(L)' 'MLVRIVYYFDHTLPEERIVVTNDVRKAEEIAREEMKKLGAREYEVEWVA' A
#
# COMPACT_ATOMS: atom_id res chain seq x y z
N MET A 1 -2.18 -4.31 -14.64
CA MET A 1 -0.91 -4.59 -13.95
C MET A 1 -1.22 -4.71 -12.46
N LEU A 2 -0.35 -5.36 -11.70
CA LEU A 2 -0.53 -5.55 -10.26
C LEU A 2 0.45 -4.64 -9.53
N VAL A 3 -0.03 -4.01 -8.47
CA VAL A 3 0.80 -3.23 -7.55
C VAL A 3 0.65 -3.85 -6.17
N ARG A 4 1.78 -4.11 -5.52
CA ARG A 4 1.84 -4.48 -4.11
C ARG A 4 1.99 -3.21 -3.29
N ILE A 5 1.18 -3.11 -2.25
CA ILE A 5 1.29 -2.07 -1.23
C ILE A 5 1.60 -2.77 0.09
N VAL A 6 2.66 -2.33 0.77
CA VAL A 6 3.05 -2.83 2.09
C VAL A 6 2.85 -1.73 3.10
N TYR A 7 2.12 -1.99 4.19
CA TYR A 7 1.88 -1.04 5.27
C TYR A 7 2.69 -1.43 6.50
N TYR A 8 3.48 -0.50 7.04
CA TYR A 8 4.32 -0.72 8.20
C TYR A 8 3.69 -0.12 9.47
N PHE A 9 3.79 -0.85 10.57
CA PHE A 9 3.24 -0.51 11.87
C PHE A 9 4.33 -0.60 12.95
N ASP A 10 4.19 0.15 14.04
CA ASP A 10 5.22 0.23 15.09
C ASP A 10 5.34 -1.04 15.95
N HIS A 11 4.25 -1.80 16.10
CA HIS A 11 4.16 -2.92 17.04
C HIS A 11 3.55 -4.20 16.46
N THR A 12 3.33 -4.23 15.14
CA THR A 12 2.76 -5.38 14.44
C THR A 12 3.53 -5.66 13.15
N LEU A 13 3.33 -6.86 12.61
CA LEU A 13 3.89 -7.21 11.31
C LEU A 13 3.32 -6.31 10.22
N PRO A 14 4.08 -6.05 9.14
CA PRO A 14 3.57 -5.33 7.99
C PRO A 14 2.38 -6.05 7.36
N GLU A 15 1.42 -5.28 6.86
CA GLU A 15 0.29 -5.82 6.10
C GLU A 15 0.49 -5.58 4.61
N GLU A 16 0.29 -6.62 3.81
CA GLU A 16 0.44 -6.56 2.35
C GLU A 16 -0.93 -6.55 1.66
N ARG A 17 -1.06 -5.73 0.62
CA ARG A 17 -2.27 -5.68 -0.22
C ARG A 17 -1.91 -5.56 -1.68
N ILE A 18 -2.56 -6.39 -2.51
CA ILE A 18 -2.41 -6.35 -3.96
C ILE A 18 -3.56 -5.55 -4.55
N VAL A 19 -3.23 -4.55 -5.36
CA VAL A 19 -4.17 -3.69 -6.06
C VAL A 19 -3.99 -3.85 -7.56
N VAL A 20 -5.09 -4.05 -8.27
CA VAL A 20 -5.09 -4.07 -9.74
C VAL A 20 -5.19 -2.63 -10.22
N THR A 21 -4.14 -2.13 -10.84
CA THR A 21 -4.10 -0.78 -11.41
C THR A 21 -3.10 -0.72 -12.56
N ASN A 22 -3.33 0.19 -13.49
CA ASN A 22 -2.41 0.53 -14.57
C ASN A 22 -1.71 1.88 -14.34
N ASP A 23 -1.99 2.53 -13.21
CA ASP A 23 -1.43 3.82 -12.83
C ASP A 23 -0.90 3.75 -11.39
N VAL A 24 0.38 4.09 -11.20
CA VAL A 24 1.04 4.10 -9.89
C VAL A 24 0.47 5.19 -8.99
N ARG A 25 0.06 6.34 -9.55
CA ARG A 25 -0.50 7.47 -8.78
C ARG A 25 -1.81 7.06 -8.12
N LYS A 26 -2.64 6.32 -8.85
CA LYS A 26 -3.86 5.73 -8.31
C LYS A 26 -3.56 4.72 -7.19
N ALA A 27 -2.47 3.96 -7.31
CA ALA A 27 -2.04 3.06 -6.24
C ALA A 27 -1.59 3.84 -4.99
N GLU A 28 -0.85 4.93 -5.15
CA GLU A 28 -0.43 5.81 -4.05
C GLU A 28 -1.61 6.50 -3.36
N GLU A 29 -2.62 6.93 -4.12
CA GLU A 29 -3.86 7.49 -3.56
C GLU A 29 -4.57 6.46 -2.68
N ILE A 30 -4.75 5.23 -3.19
CA ILE A 30 -5.32 4.11 -2.43
C ILE A 30 -4.48 3.83 -1.19
N ALA A 31 -3.16 3.77 -1.33
CA ALA A 31 -2.24 3.54 -0.22
C ALA A 31 -2.38 4.59 0.87
N ARG A 32 -2.43 5.87 0.49
CA ARG A 32 -2.56 6.99 1.42
C ARG A 32 -3.89 6.98 2.17
N GLU A 33 -4.99 6.66 1.50
CA GLU A 33 -6.30 6.58 2.14
C GLU A 33 -6.37 5.40 3.12
N GLU A 34 -5.88 4.23 2.72
CA GLU A 34 -5.89 3.04 3.57
C GLU A 34 -4.92 3.16 4.75
N MET A 35 -3.74 3.74 4.54
CA MET A 35 -2.77 4.04 5.61
C MET A 35 -3.43 4.81 6.76
N LYS A 36 -4.24 5.83 6.45
CA LYS A 36 -4.98 6.60 7.46
C LYS A 36 -6.03 5.79 8.20
N LYS A 37 -6.72 4.87 7.51
CA LYS A 37 -7.74 4.00 8.11
C LYS A 37 -7.12 2.95 9.02
N LEU A 38 -5.99 2.38 8.61
CA LEU A 38 -5.27 1.35 9.34
C LEU A 38 -4.42 1.92 10.48
N GLY A 39 -4.10 3.21 10.45
CA GLY A 39 -3.14 3.80 11.38
C GLY A 39 -1.70 3.35 11.12
N ALA A 40 -1.38 3.02 9.87
CA ALA A 40 -0.04 2.65 9.46
C ALA A 40 0.89 3.87 9.51
N ARG A 41 2.16 3.65 9.87
CA ARG A 41 3.18 4.70 10.00
C ARG A 41 3.84 5.06 8.68
N GLU A 42 4.00 4.07 7.81
CA GLU A 42 4.58 4.19 6.47
C GLU A 42 3.92 3.18 5.52
N TYR A 43 4.02 3.44 4.22
CA TYR A 43 3.69 2.45 3.20
C TYR A 43 4.71 2.45 2.06
N GLU A 44 4.80 1.33 1.38
CA GLU A 44 5.65 1.12 0.20
C GLU A 44 4.79 0.63 -0.96
N VAL A 45 5.06 1.11 -2.18
CA VAL A 45 4.29 0.79 -3.39
C VAL A 45 5.25 0.21 -4.43
N GLU A 46 5.00 -1.03 -4.84
CA GLU A 46 5.86 -1.77 -5.76
C GLU A 46 5.05 -2.37 -6.92
N TRP A 47 5.60 -2.28 -8.14
CA TRP A 47 5.03 -2.99 -9.27
C TRP A 47 5.32 -4.49 -9.18
N VAL A 48 4.29 -5.31 -9.35
CA VAL A 48 4.44 -6.75 -9.46
C VAL A 48 4.40 -7.09 -10.95
N ALA A 49 5.56 -7.48 -11.48
CA ALA A 49 5.79 -7.89 -12.87
C ALA A 49 5.58 -9.40 -13.05
#